data_AF-A0A916LFX5-F1
#
_entry.id   AF-A0A916LFX5-F1
#
_cell.length_a   1.000
_cell.length_b   1.000
_cell.length_c   1.000
_cell.angle_alpha   90.00
_cell.angle_beta   90.00
_cell.angle_gamma   90.00
#
_symmetry.space_group_name_H-M   'P 1'
#
loop_
_entity.id
_entity.type
_entity.pdbx_description
1 polymer ?
#
loop_
_entity_poly.entity_id
_entity_poly.type
_entity_poly.pdbx_seq_one_letter_code
_entity_poly.pdbx_strand_id
1 'polypeptide(L)'
;MVRRTGIEMAWSEGRDLWWHHVVGSASPAHTPEPFDSEHPLFLLYTSGTTGKPKGIMHTSGGYLTQCCYTMRTIFDVKPDSDVFWCTADIGWVTGHTYGVYGPLCNGVTEVLYEGTPDTPDRKIRRDNLLHRPHPHPDVYEVGP
;
A
#
# COMPACT_ATOMS: atom_id res chain seq x y z
N MET A 1 -2.10 15.56 -8.28
CA MET A 1 -3.01 15.93 -7.17
C MET A 1 -4.28 15.11 -7.20
N VAL A 2 -4.69 14.55 -6.05
CA VAL A 2 -5.97 13.84 -5.89
C VAL A 2 -6.98 14.79 -5.24
N ARG A 3 -8.20 14.87 -5.78
CA ARG A 3 -9.27 15.75 -5.25
C ARG A 3 -10.21 14.95 -4.34
N ARG A 4 -9.78 14.70 -3.09
CA ARG A 4 -10.52 13.89 -2.11
C ARG A 4 -11.35 14.73 -1.14
N THR A 5 -10.76 15.76 -0.55
CA THR A 5 -11.37 16.53 0.56
C THR A 5 -12.02 17.85 0.14
N GLY A 6 -11.81 18.29 -1.10
CA GLY A 6 -12.31 19.59 -1.58
C GLY A 6 -11.59 20.81 -0.99
N ILE A 7 -10.50 20.61 -0.24
CA ILE A 7 -9.72 21.68 0.37
C ILE A 7 -8.97 22.48 -0.70
N GLU A 8 -8.98 23.82 -0.59
CA GLU A 8 -8.17 24.70 -1.43
C GLU A 8 -6.67 24.49 -1.16
N MET A 9 -5.89 24.46 -2.24
CA MET A 9 -4.48 24.07 -2.19
C MET A 9 -3.67 24.92 -3.15
N ALA A 10 -2.44 25.25 -2.75
CA ALA A 10 -1.51 25.97 -3.61
C ALA A 10 -1.26 25.17 -4.90
N TRP A 11 -1.28 25.86 -6.03
CA TRP A 11 -1.16 25.26 -7.36
C TRP A 11 -0.10 25.97 -8.18
N SER A 12 0.77 25.20 -8.83
CA SER A 12 1.77 25.69 -9.77
C SER A 12 1.44 25.22 -11.18
N GLU A 13 1.05 26.18 -12.03
CA GLU A 13 0.70 25.93 -13.43
C GLU A 13 1.87 25.27 -14.18
N GLY A 14 1.57 24.30 -15.04
CA GLY A 14 2.56 23.53 -15.81
C GLY A 14 3.34 22.47 -15.02
N ARG A 15 3.29 22.46 -13.68
CA ARG A 15 3.88 21.40 -12.84
C ARG A 15 2.82 20.49 -12.23
N ASP A 16 1.81 21.09 -11.59
CA ASP A 16 0.80 20.33 -10.86
C ASP A 16 -0.29 19.89 -11.84
N LEU A 17 -0.69 18.62 -11.75
CA LEU A 17 -1.73 18.02 -12.59
C LEU A 17 -2.75 17.28 -11.74
N TRP A 18 -4.01 17.27 -12.19
CA TRP A 18 -5.05 16.49 -11.54
C TRP A 18 -4.92 15.02 -11.91
N TRP A 19 -4.87 14.16 -10.90
CA TRP A 19 -4.75 12.70 -11.04
C TRP A 19 -5.84 12.13 -11.95
N HIS A 20 -7.10 12.52 -11.71
CA HIS A 20 -8.24 12.02 -12.48
C HIS A 20 -8.24 12.48 -13.95
N HIS A 21 -7.56 13.57 -14.29
CA HIS A 21 -7.35 13.95 -15.69
C HIS A 21 -6.27 13.09 -16.36
N VAL A 22 -5.13 12.90 -15.68
CA VAL A 22 -4.02 12.12 -16.22
C VAL A 22 -4.42 10.65 -16.37
N VAL A 23 -4.85 10.02 -15.28
CA VAL A 23 -5.23 8.60 -15.26
C VAL A 23 -6.49 8.35 -16.08
N GLY A 24 -7.47 9.26 -16.04
CA GLY A 24 -8.70 9.11 -16.84
C GLY A 24 -8.47 9.13 -18.35
N SER A 25 -7.34 9.69 -18.80
CA SER A 25 -6.93 9.69 -20.22
C SER A 25 -6.00 8.54 -20.61
N ALA A 26 -5.48 7.79 -19.63
CA ALA A 26 -4.52 6.72 -19.87
C ALA A 26 -5.20 5.45 -20.43
N SER A 27 -4.45 4.66 -21.19
CA SER A 27 -4.91 3.35 -21.67
C SER A 27 -5.20 2.41 -20.48
N PRO A 28 -6.31 1.64 -20.51
CA PRO A 28 -6.55 0.59 -19.52
C PRO A 28 -5.67 -0.65 -19.74
N ALA A 29 -4.99 -0.74 -20.89
CA ALA A 29 -4.06 -1.82 -21.21
C ALA A 29 -2.61 -1.34 -21.10
N HIS A 30 -1.78 -2.16 -20.44
CA HIS A 30 -0.33 -1.97 -20.31
C HIS A 30 0.38 -3.32 -20.39
N THR A 31 1.50 -3.37 -21.10
CA THR A 31 2.39 -4.54 -21.11
C THR A 31 3.55 -4.24 -20.16
N PRO A 32 3.71 -4.99 -19.06
CA PRO A 32 4.80 -4.75 -18.12
C PRO A 32 6.15 -5.05 -18.77
N GLU A 33 7.14 -4.20 -18.50
CA GLU A 33 8.52 -4.43 -18.91
C GLU A 33 9.20 -5.46 -17.99
N PRO A 34 9.97 -6.42 -18.54
CA PRO A 34 10.78 -7.31 -17.72
C PRO A 34 12.06 -6.60 -17.25
N PHE A 35 12.42 -6.82 -16.00
CA PHE A 35 13.64 -6.27 -15.40
C PHE A 35 14.52 -7.36 -14.79
N ASP A 36 15.81 -7.09 -14.67
CA ASP A 36 16.77 -7.93 -13.95
C ASP A 36 16.40 -8.03 -12.45
N SER A 37 16.80 -9.13 -11.78
CA SER A 37 16.52 -9.29 -10.35
C SER A 37 17.12 -8.18 -9.50
N GLU A 38 18.26 -7.61 -9.90
CA GLU A 38 18.92 -6.51 -9.21
C GLU A 38 18.43 -5.13 -9.64
N HIS A 39 17.38 -5.04 -10.46
CA HIS A 39 16.77 -3.77 -10.81
C HIS A 39 16.19 -3.08 -9.55
N PRO A 40 16.50 -1.80 -9.30
CA PRO A 40 15.96 -1.07 -8.15
C PRO A 40 14.44 -1.06 -8.16
N LEU A 41 13.82 -1.49 -7.06
CA LEU A 41 12.36 -1.53 -6.92
C LEU A 41 11.85 -0.25 -6.27
N PHE A 42 12.43 0.15 -5.13
CA PHE A 42 12.09 1.40 -4.46
C PHE A 42 13.22 1.92 -3.55
N LEU A 43 13.10 3.19 -3.18
CA LEU A 43 13.87 3.84 -2.13
C LEU A 43 12.94 4.16 -0.95
N LEU A 44 13.33 3.74 0.26
CA LEU A 44 12.62 4.06 1.48
C LEU A 44 13.53 4.82 2.44
N TYR A 45 13.16 6.06 2.74
CA TYR A 45 13.93 6.89 3.65
C TYR A 45 13.61 6.58 5.11
N THR A 46 14.66 6.44 5.92
CA THR A 46 14.55 6.18 7.35
C THR A 46 15.22 7.28 8.17
N SER A 47 14.71 7.52 9.38
CA SER A 47 15.32 8.45 10.33
C SER A 47 16.63 7.86 10.85
N GLY A 48 17.74 8.21 10.19
CA GLY A 48 19.07 7.84 10.67
C GLY A 48 19.43 8.58 11.96
N THR A 49 20.27 7.97 12.80
CA THR A 49 20.79 8.57 14.04
C THR A 49 21.65 9.83 13.81
N THR A 50 22.08 10.07 12.57
CA THR A 50 23.00 11.14 12.17
C THR A 50 22.30 12.41 11.64
N GLY A 51 20.99 12.56 11.84
CA GLY A 51 20.21 13.76 11.50
C GLY A 51 19.80 13.92 10.03
N LYS A 52 20.49 13.25 9.09
CA LYS A 52 20.08 13.16 7.67
C LYS A 52 19.37 11.83 7.41
N PRO A 53 18.16 11.83 6.83
CA PRO A 53 17.50 10.60 6.42
C PRO A 53 18.35 9.79 5.43
N LYS A 54 18.39 8.47 5.62
CA LYS A 54 19.11 7.54 4.73
C LYS A 54 18.12 6.83 3.82
N GLY A 55 18.34 6.88 2.51
CA GLY A 55 17.53 6.16 1.52
C GLY A 55 18.01 4.72 1.40
N ILE A 56 17.21 3.78 1.89
CA ILE A 56 17.44 2.34 1.75
C ILE A 56 16.89 1.92 0.39
N MET A 57 17.71 1.28 -0.43
CA MET A 57 17.32 0.73 -1.72
C MET A 57 17.04 -0.76 -1.60
N HIS A 58 15.90 -1.19 -2.13
CA HIS A 58 15.59 -2.60 -2.31
C HIS A 58 15.59 -2.95 -3.81
N THR A 59 16.16 -4.10 -4.17
CA THR A 59 16.11 -4.65 -5.53
C THR A 59 14.91 -5.58 -5.70
N SER A 60 14.47 -5.76 -6.95
CA SER A 60 13.19 -6.38 -7.28
C SER A 60 13.12 -7.86 -6.90
N GLY A 61 14.04 -8.68 -7.40
CA GLY A 61 13.96 -10.15 -7.27
C GLY A 61 14.06 -10.63 -5.83
N GLY A 62 15.08 -10.17 -5.10
CA GLY A 62 15.30 -10.57 -3.70
C GLY A 62 14.18 -10.10 -2.77
N TYR A 63 13.76 -8.84 -2.90
CA TYR A 63 12.71 -8.28 -2.05
C TYR A 63 11.36 -8.96 -2.28
N LEU A 64 10.92 -9.10 -3.54
CA LEU A 64 9.64 -9.74 -3.84
C LEU A 64 9.64 -11.22 -3.45
N THR A 65 10.75 -11.94 -3.66
CA THR A 65 10.89 -13.34 -3.21
C THR A 65 10.74 -13.44 -1.69
N GLN A 66 11.38 -12.55 -0.93
CA GLN A 66 11.27 -12.53 0.53
C GLN A 66 9.85 -12.21 0.99
N CYS A 67 9.18 -11.22 0.39
CA CYS A 67 7.79 -10.88 0.68
C CYS A 67 6.87 -12.09 0.45
N CYS A 68 7.01 -12.74 -0.70
CA CYS A 68 6.25 -13.94 -1.05
C CYS A 68 6.46 -15.06 -0.02
N TYR A 69 7.73 -15.32 0.30
CA TYR A 69 8.11 -16.38 1.22
C TYR A 69 7.57 -16.15 2.64
N THR A 70 7.76 -14.96 3.21
CA THR A 70 7.33 -14.69 4.60
C THR A 70 5.83 -14.63 4.74
N MET A 71 5.09 -14.16 3.73
CA MET A 71 3.63 -14.27 3.72
C MET A 71 3.14 -15.71 3.84
N ARG A 72 3.71 -16.62 3.05
CA ARG A 72 3.33 -18.04 3.08
C ARG A 72 3.79 -18.74 4.35
N THR A 73 4.99 -18.44 4.85
CA THR A 73 5.62 -19.24 5.92
C THR A 73 5.42 -18.69 7.32
N ILE A 74 5.26 -17.37 7.47
CA ILE A 74 5.06 -16.72 8.76
C ILE A 74 3.57 -16.46 9.01
N PHE A 75 2.87 -15.91 8.01
CA PHE A 75 1.45 -15.57 8.14
C PHE A 75 0.51 -16.69 7.67
N ASP A 76 1.04 -17.73 7.02
CA ASP A 76 0.29 -18.88 6.53
C ASP A 76 -0.93 -18.51 5.67
N VAL A 77 -0.81 -17.44 4.87
CA VAL A 77 -1.94 -16.92 4.10
C VAL A 77 -2.47 -17.92 3.06
N LYS A 78 -3.79 -17.99 2.94
CA LYS A 78 -4.55 -18.78 1.97
C LYS A 78 -5.27 -17.84 1.00
N PRO A 79 -4.77 -17.70 -0.25
CA PRO A 79 -5.32 -16.73 -1.22
C PRO A 79 -6.83 -16.84 -1.46
N ASP A 80 -7.37 -18.06 -1.39
CA ASP A 80 -8.78 -18.32 -1.70
C ASP A 80 -9.75 -18.01 -0.54
N SER A 81 -9.24 -17.81 0.68
CA SER A 81 -10.08 -17.66 1.89
C SER A 81 -9.72 -16.49 2.78
N ASP A 82 -8.51 -15.98 2.68
CA ASP A 82 -7.99 -15.01 3.64
C ASP A 82 -8.09 -13.59 3.12
N VAL A 83 -8.44 -12.69 4.03
CA VAL A 83 -8.28 -11.23 3.88
C VAL A 83 -7.19 -10.81 4.87
N PHE A 84 -6.09 -10.26 4.36
CA PHE A 84 -4.95 -9.85 5.16
C PHE A 84 -5.06 -8.38 5.57
N TRP A 85 -4.80 -8.08 6.85
CA TRP A 85 -4.83 -6.70 7.32
C TRP A 85 -3.52 -6.32 8.01
N CYS A 86 -2.73 -5.48 7.33
CA CYS A 86 -1.60 -4.76 7.90
C CYS A 86 -2.06 -3.39 8.36
N THR A 87 -1.90 -3.07 9.65
CA THR A 87 -2.27 -1.77 10.20
C THR A 87 -1.20 -0.69 10.04
N ALA A 88 -0.08 -1.02 9.36
CA ALA A 88 1.01 -0.07 9.15
C ALA A 88 0.71 0.83 7.95
N ASP A 89 1.10 2.09 8.06
CA ASP A 89 1.06 3.03 6.94
C ASP A 89 2.09 2.65 5.86
N ILE A 90 1.75 2.92 4.59
CA ILE A 90 2.61 2.59 3.44
C ILE A 90 3.94 3.33 3.48
N GLY A 91 4.10 4.42 4.23
CA GLY A 91 5.37 5.11 4.44
C GLY A 91 6.40 4.34 5.27
N TRP A 92 6.05 3.18 5.83
CA TRP A 92 6.95 2.31 6.61
C TRP A 92 7.27 1.03 5.85
N VAL A 93 8.39 0.38 6.21
CA VAL A 93 8.78 -0.89 5.58
C VAL A 93 7.73 -1.99 5.79
N THR A 94 7.07 -2.00 6.95
CA THR A 94 5.96 -2.92 7.22
C THR A 94 4.79 -2.70 6.27
N GLY A 95 4.46 -1.44 5.94
CA GLY A 95 3.42 -1.11 4.97
C GLY A 95 3.81 -1.52 3.56
N HIS A 96 5.05 -1.28 3.13
CA HIS A 96 5.54 -1.77 1.84
C HIS A 96 5.48 -3.31 1.75
N THR A 97 6.11 -3.99 2.72
CA THR A 97 6.28 -5.45 2.68
C THR A 97 4.96 -6.18 2.87
N TYR A 98 4.10 -5.74 3.80
CA TYR A 98 2.93 -6.51 4.23
C TYR A 98 1.59 -5.80 4.01
N GLY A 99 1.58 -4.52 3.67
CA GLY A 99 0.36 -3.80 3.27
C GLY A 99 0.23 -3.55 1.77
N VAL A 100 1.20 -4.03 0.96
CA VAL A 100 1.15 -3.97 -0.51
C VAL A 100 1.81 -5.21 -1.14
N TYR A 101 3.16 -5.30 -1.11
CA TYR A 101 3.87 -6.30 -1.93
C TYR A 101 3.57 -7.75 -1.52
N GLY A 102 3.60 -8.06 -0.23
CA GLY A 102 3.40 -9.40 0.28
C GLY A 102 2.04 -10.00 -0.09
N PRO A 103 0.91 -9.39 0.30
CA PRO A 103 -0.42 -9.90 -0.03
C PRO A 103 -0.64 -9.98 -1.55
N LEU A 104 -0.37 -8.90 -2.28
CA LEU A 104 -0.64 -8.84 -3.72
C LEU A 104 0.22 -9.83 -4.52
N CYS A 105 1.51 -10.01 -4.18
CA CYS A 105 2.35 -11.01 -4.85
C CYS A 105 1.94 -12.46 -4.51
N ASN A 106 1.13 -12.67 -3.47
CA ASN A 106 0.54 -13.98 -3.15
C ASN A 106 -0.90 -14.15 -3.65
N GLY A 107 -1.47 -13.13 -4.28
CA GLY A 107 -2.88 -13.16 -4.70
C GLY A 107 -3.85 -13.11 -3.52
N VAL A 108 -3.45 -12.54 -2.38
CA VAL A 108 -4.28 -12.40 -1.19
C VAL A 108 -4.96 -11.04 -1.20
N THR A 109 -6.24 -11.00 -0.85
CA THR A 109 -6.96 -9.73 -0.66
C THR A 109 -6.42 -9.01 0.58
N GLU A 110 -6.15 -7.72 0.48
CA GLU A 110 -5.66 -6.90 1.59
C GLU A 110 -6.59 -5.76 1.97
N VAL A 111 -6.47 -5.30 3.23
CA VAL A 111 -7.16 -4.11 3.73
C VAL A 111 -6.21 -2.91 3.73
N LEU A 112 -6.58 -1.88 2.97
CA LEU A 112 -6.02 -0.53 3.12
C LEU A 112 -6.96 0.30 4.01
N TYR A 113 -6.42 0.85 5.09
CA TYR A 113 -7.17 1.63 6.07
C TYR A 113 -6.67 3.07 6.17
N GLU A 114 -7.58 4.04 5.97
CA GLU A 114 -7.30 5.47 6.06
C GLU A 114 -7.87 6.07 7.35
N GLY A 115 -7.18 5.85 8.47
CA GLY A 115 -7.60 6.42 9.74
C GLY A 115 -6.69 6.04 10.90
N THR A 116 -7.07 6.45 12.10
CA THR A 116 -6.45 5.94 13.32
C THR A 116 -7.28 4.79 13.89
N PRO A 117 -6.67 3.89 14.69
CA PRO A 117 -7.41 2.80 15.34
C PRO A 117 -8.54 3.26 16.29
N ASP A 118 -8.59 4.54 16.64
CA ASP A 118 -9.51 5.13 17.62
C ASP A 118 -10.48 6.18 17.05
N THR A 119 -10.56 6.30 15.72
CA THR A 119 -11.48 7.22 15.03
C THR A 119 -12.68 6.49 14.44
N PRO A 120 -13.92 7.02 14.52
CA PRO A 120 -14.36 8.17 15.34
C PRO A 120 -14.47 7.88 16.85
N ASP A 121 -14.39 6.62 17.28
CA ASP A 121 -14.35 6.26 18.70
C ASP A 121 -13.48 5.01 18.97
N ARG A 122 -13.02 4.87 20.22
CA ARG A 122 -12.19 3.73 20.67
C ARG A 122 -12.92 2.38 20.73
N LYS A 123 -14.25 2.35 20.54
CA LYS A 123 -15.06 1.12 20.59
C LYS A 123 -15.13 0.41 19.24
N ILE A 124 -14.56 0.97 18.17
CA ILE A 124 -14.36 0.28 16.89
C ILE A 124 -13.24 -0.75 17.08
N ARG A 125 -13.56 -1.83 17.79
CA ARG A 125 -12.67 -2.98 17.95
C ARG A 125 -12.61 -3.77 16.66
N ARG A 126 -11.45 -4.42 16.49
CA ARG A 126 -11.03 -5.46 15.54
C ARG A 126 -12.13 -6.32 14.90
N ASP A 127 -13.23 -6.58 15.61
CA ASP A 127 -14.36 -7.40 15.12
C ASP A 127 -15.32 -6.61 14.21
N ASN A 128 -15.39 -5.28 14.32
CA ASN A 128 -16.37 -4.48 13.58
C ASN A 128 -15.88 -4.00 12.20
N LEU A 129 -14.58 -4.07 11.89
CA LEU A 129 -14.07 -3.60 10.60
C LEU A 129 -14.23 -4.66 9.51
N LEU A 130 -14.09 -5.94 9.85
CA LEU A 130 -14.18 -7.07 8.92
C LEU A 130 -15.57 -7.74 8.87
N HIS A 131 -16.46 -7.46 9.83
CA HIS A 131 -17.77 -8.12 9.94
C HIS A 131 -18.97 -7.19 9.70
N ARG A 132 -18.75 -5.95 9.26
CA ARG A 132 -19.85 -5.04 8.92
C ARG A 132 -20.42 -5.38 7.54
N PRO A 133 -21.75 -5.31 7.34
CA PRO A 133 -22.40 -5.51 6.04
C PRO A 133 -22.06 -4.42 5.01
N HIS A 134 -21.44 -3.31 5.45
CA HIS A 134 -20.90 -2.26 4.61
C HIS A 134 -19.50 -1.87 5.12
N PRO A 135 -18.47 -1.80 4.25
CA PRO A 135 -17.15 -1.35 4.66
C PRO A 135 -17.22 0.06 5.26
N HIS A 136 -16.42 0.32 6.29
CA HIS A 136 -16.23 1.69 6.79
C HIS A 136 -15.75 2.56 5.62
N PRO A 137 -16.12 3.86 5.51
CA PRO A 137 -15.65 4.74 4.43
C PRO A 137 -14.11 4.83 4.30
N ASP A 138 -13.41 4.37 5.33
CA ASP A 138 -11.95 4.39 5.44
C ASP A 138 -11.33 2.99 5.25
N VAL A 139 -12.11 1.95 4.99
CA VAL A 139 -11.64 0.58 4.76
C VAL A 139 -11.83 0.24 3.29
N TYR A 140 -10.76 -0.14 2.62
CA TYR A 140 -10.74 -0.55 1.23
C TYR A 140 -10.18 -1.96 1.15
N GLU A 141 -10.94 -2.87 0.54
CA GLU A 141 -10.43 -4.20 0.18
C GLU A 141 -9.81 -4.12 -1.21
N VAL A 142 -8.56 -4.57 -1.31
CA VAL A 142 -7.82 -4.64 -2.56
C VAL A 142 -7.55 -6.11 -2.87
N GLY A 143 -8.21 -6.62 -3.92
CA GLY A 143 -8.03 -7.98 -4.39
C GLY A 143 -7.02 -8.08 -5.54
N PRO A 144 -6.55 -9.30 -5.86
CA PRO A 144 -5.74 -9.59 -7.04
C PRO A 144 -6.48 -9.40 -8.38
#